data_AF-A0A813N5P2-F1
#
_entry.id   AF-A0A813N5P2-F1
#
_cell.length_a   1.000
_cell.length_b   1.000
_cell.length_c   1.000
_cell.angle_alpha   90.00
_cell.angle_beta   90.00
_cell.angle_gamma   90.00
#
_symmetry.space_group_name_H-M   'P 1'
#
loop_
_entity.id
_entity.type
_entity.pdbx_description
1 polymer ?
#
loop_
_entity_poly.entity_id
_entity_poly.type
_entity_poly.pdbx_seq_one_letter_code
_entity_poly.pdbx_strand_id
1 'polypeptide(L)'
;MILKLKLLLLSVVVVSIALACDDTNNGDFVLDTTSGEYVGSCHNVKYKTTSEVVSKPIYTWLSIPYAEPPIGDLRFKSPQPVTRRSGQNQATQWPNSCLQLIDRNDYLPPRELGYTPFPGFKMWRTDPKYSNMSEDCLYLNIFAPKDAFDKPNGFEPYPIMVYFHGGSTVFGSSAMDVYNPEVLVAAKDVIVITINYRLGVFGFLYLENNFPGNQALMDQNLALKWIFENAAHFGGNKNKITIFGQSAGAMLAGYHLFYKDSWPYFNNIILQSGTPLFQPLTPITHQQADTLTRNFLKSSGCNENNLIQCAQTSTQLPLKSLDFYFKLSNFNYYTSMYIMTGFVPVLDGHVLTETPFDALNHNRFKKCDIIIGVTKDEGTLFTAVTGLVTNFAEFPHISHSVFENFVKDYFHFYPNHPILASSRLKQLMLSKYDGGHATDKSYFDEMSKMLTDQMFMCPAYHMADLLYARRIKIYFYVLDEYVESSPWPKWYGTTHSDDIAFVFGHTLTDRTNGFISLNPWAEYKSYSNEVINFTHKILSYWSNFAKKSDPNQNGLPHWEVYDLTYNMTMHPKRSSHNLQKKWLLLKKNDIKMTNENYGEHCSFWNDRSRYLRDVRPRYLQTTKRYSLVQY
;
A
#
# COMPACT_ATOMS: atom_id res chain seq x y z
N MET A 1 19.26 -58.39 52.49
CA MET A 1 19.00 -56.94 52.67
C MET A 1 19.03 -56.31 51.28
N ILE A 2 17.86 -56.10 50.62
CA ILE A 2 17.06 -54.85 50.64
C ILE A 2 17.93 -53.69 50.10
N LEU A 3 17.64 -52.89 49.08
CA LEU A 3 16.53 -52.68 48.13
C LEU A 3 17.05 -51.59 47.15
N LYS A 4 16.60 -51.58 45.89
CA LYS A 4 16.37 -50.42 44.98
C LYS A 4 17.27 -49.17 45.05
N LEU A 5 17.75 -48.72 43.89
CA LEU A 5 17.35 -47.39 43.36
C LEU A 5 17.60 -47.28 41.84
N LYS A 6 16.53 -46.98 41.10
CA LYS A 6 16.55 -46.58 39.68
C LYS A 6 17.09 -45.15 39.58
N LEU A 7 18.09 -44.90 38.75
CA LEU A 7 18.43 -43.56 38.26
C LEU A 7 17.47 -43.19 37.13
N LEU A 8 16.62 -42.18 37.37
CA LEU A 8 15.96 -41.41 36.32
C LEU A 8 16.87 -40.22 35.98
N LEU A 9 17.28 -40.14 34.71
CA LEU A 9 17.81 -38.92 34.12
C LEU A 9 16.67 -37.89 34.05
N LEU A 10 16.77 -36.81 34.83
CA LEU A 10 15.99 -35.59 34.59
C LEU A 10 16.63 -34.85 33.40
N SER A 11 16.02 -34.97 32.23
CA SER A 11 16.11 -33.96 31.18
C SER A 11 15.38 -32.71 31.67
N VAL A 12 16.13 -31.64 31.94
CA VAL A 12 15.59 -30.31 32.20
C VAL A 12 14.96 -29.80 30.91
N VAL A 13 13.64 -30.02 30.77
CA VAL A 13 12.82 -29.27 29.82
C VAL A 13 12.64 -27.89 30.44
N VAL A 14 13.41 -26.90 29.97
CA VAL A 14 13.09 -25.49 30.21
C VAL A 14 11.86 -25.19 29.36
N VAL A 15 10.67 -25.51 29.88
CA VAL A 15 9.44 -24.91 29.39
C VAL A 15 9.54 -23.44 29.78
N SER A 16 9.81 -22.58 28.80
CA SER A 16 9.57 -21.15 28.96
C SER A 16 8.09 -20.98 29.27
N ILE A 17 7.75 -20.84 30.55
CA ILE A 17 6.42 -20.40 30.98
C ILE A 17 6.32 -18.95 30.52
N ALA A 18 5.85 -18.73 29.29
CA ALA A 18 5.32 -17.45 28.90
C ALA A 18 4.14 -17.21 29.85
N LEU A 19 4.32 -16.32 30.83
CA LEU A 19 3.23 -15.87 31.69
C LEU A 19 2.14 -15.34 30.75
N ALA A 20 1.03 -16.08 30.67
CA ALA A 20 -0.15 -15.69 29.93
C ALA A 20 -0.60 -14.28 30.37
N CYS A 21 -1.40 -13.60 29.57
CA CYS A 21 -2.24 -12.52 30.11
C CYS A 21 -3.11 -13.19 31.20
N ASP A 22 -2.87 -12.86 32.46
CA ASP A 22 -3.53 -13.51 33.58
C ASP A 22 -4.95 -12.93 33.66
N ASP A 23 -5.99 -13.74 33.46
CA ASP A 23 -7.41 -13.32 33.51
C ASP A 23 -7.81 -12.73 34.88
N THR A 24 -6.93 -12.86 35.88
CA THR A 24 -7.15 -12.45 37.27
C THR A 24 -6.48 -11.13 37.66
N ASN A 25 -5.57 -10.61 36.84
CA ASN A 25 -5.01 -9.27 36.98
C ASN A 25 -5.40 -8.45 35.75
N ASN A 26 -6.59 -7.85 35.79
CA ASN A 26 -6.96 -6.67 34.99
C ASN A 26 -6.08 -5.47 35.39
N GLY A 27 -4.76 -5.61 35.28
CA GLY A 27 -3.87 -4.47 35.30
C GLY A 27 -4.11 -3.70 34.01
N ASP A 28 -4.70 -2.52 34.10
CA ASP A 28 -4.77 -1.58 33.00
C ASP A 28 -3.35 -1.40 32.42
N PHE A 29 -3.10 -1.85 31.19
CA PHE A 29 -1.81 -1.63 30.52
C PHE A 29 -1.77 -0.18 30.05
N VAL A 30 -1.39 0.69 30.98
CA VAL A 30 -1.35 2.13 30.76
C VAL A 30 -0.09 2.49 29.98
N LEU A 31 -0.29 2.89 28.73
CA LEU A 31 0.73 3.52 27.90
C LEU A 31 0.67 5.03 28.12
N ASP A 32 1.60 5.57 28.89
CA ASP A 32 1.80 7.01 29.02
C ASP A 32 2.61 7.51 27.82
N THR A 33 2.03 8.41 27.01
CA THR A 33 2.64 8.96 25.78
C THR A 33 2.56 10.48 25.81
N THR A 34 3.21 11.17 24.88
CA THR A 34 3.09 12.63 24.75
C THR A 34 1.64 13.11 24.53
N SER A 35 0.75 12.28 23.97
CA SER A 35 -0.66 12.61 23.73
C SER A 35 -1.63 12.22 24.85
N GLY A 36 -1.17 11.50 25.89
CA GLY A 36 -1.99 11.12 27.04
C GLY A 36 -1.67 9.71 27.55
N GLU A 37 -2.43 9.30 28.57
CA GLU A 37 -2.38 7.95 29.13
C GLU A 37 -3.47 7.08 28.50
N TYR A 38 -3.10 5.90 28.00
CA TYR A 38 -3.98 5.01 27.26
C TYR A 38 -4.00 3.60 27.84
N VAL A 39 -5.18 3.12 28.22
CA VAL A 39 -5.40 1.75 28.70
C VAL A 39 -5.61 0.82 27.52
N GLY A 40 -4.68 -0.09 27.30
CA GLY A 40 -4.72 -1.10 26.24
C GLY A 40 -5.35 -2.43 26.65
N SER A 41 -5.07 -3.47 25.88
CA SER A 41 -5.48 -4.86 26.15
C SER A 41 -4.30 -5.81 26.03
N CYS A 42 -4.39 -6.95 26.72
CA CYS A 42 -3.47 -8.08 26.59
C CYS A 42 -4.27 -9.31 26.23
N HIS A 43 -3.88 -10.01 25.17
CA HIS A 43 -4.46 -11.30 24.83
C HIS A 43 -3.44 -12.21 24.17
N ASN A 44 -3.74 -13.50 24.20
CA ASN A 44 -2.95 -14.51 23.53
C ASN A 44 -3.34 -14.63 22.06
N VAL A 45 -2.35 -14.54 21.19
CA VAL A 45 -2.49 -14.80 19.75
C VAL A 45 -1.98 -16.19 19.46
N LYS A 46 -2.85 -17.03 18.90
CA LYS A 46 -2.50 -18.36 18.42
C LYS A 46 -2.21 -18.32 16.92
N TYR A 47 -1.11 -18.96 16.53
CA TYR A 47 -0.74 -19.11 15.14
C TYR A 47 -0.15 -20.50 14.88
N LYS A 48 -0.34 -20.98 13.65
CA LYS A 48 0.08 -22.32 13.24
C LYS A 48 1.56 -22.35 12.85
N THR A 49 2.22 -23.43 13.23
CA THR A 49 3.51 -23.88 12.69
C THR A 49 3.28 -25.19 11.94
N THR A 50 4.33 -25.76 11.34
CA THR A 50 4.23 -27.04 10.63
C THR A 50 3.98 -28.24 11.57
N SER A 51 4.19 -28.08 12.88
CA SER A 51 4.09 -29.16 13.87
C SER A 51 3.06 -28.91 14.96
N GLU A 52 2.78 -27.65 15.30
CA GLU A 52 1.91 -27.29 16.43
C GLU A 52 1.26 -25.92 16.26
N VAL A 53 0.28 -25.62 17.12
CA VAL A 53 -0.26 -24.27 17.30
C VAL A 53 0.48 -23.62 18.46
N VAL A 54 1.15 -22.49 18.18
CA VAL A 54 1.86 -21.70 19.19
C VAL A 54 0.92 -20.60 19.69
N SER A 55 0.97 -20.31 20.98
CA SER A 55 0.21 -19.23 21.62
C SER A 55 1.19 -18.24 22.26
N LYS A 56 1.15 -16.97 21.85
CA LYS A 56 2.01 -15.92 22.42
C LYS A 56 1.18 -14.70 22.85
N PRO A 57 1.45 -14.11 24.03
CA PRO A 57 0.77 -12.91 24.48
C PRO A 57 1.30 -11.66 23.75
N ILE A 58 0.39 -10.75 23.43
CA ILE A 58 0.70 -9.42 22.88
C ILE A 58 -0.02 -8.33 23.67
N TYR A 59 0.47 -7.10 23.56
CA TYR A 59 -0.25 -5.90 23.95
C TYR A 59 -0.80 -5.16 22.74
N THR A 60 -2.01 -4.61 22.90
CA THR A 60 -2.65 -3.78 21.89
C THR A 60 -3.14 -2.47 22.50
N TRP A 61 -2.92 -1.38 21.78
CA TRP A 61 -3.54 -0.08 22.04
C TRP A 61 -4.14 0.45 20.74
N LEU A 62 -5.46 0.49 20.67
CA LEU A 62 -6.22 0.87 19.50
C LEU A 62 -6.76 2.31 19.66
N SER A 63 -6.91 3.04 18.56
CA SER A 63 -7.47 4.40 18.55
C SER A 63 -6.68 5.45 19.37
N ILE A 64 -5.35 5.42 19.33
CA ILE A 64 -4.53 6.49 19.91
C ILE A 64 -4.52 7.67 18.94
N PRO A 65 -4.99 8.87 19.33
CA PRO A 65 -4.94 10.05 18.47
C PRO A 65 -3.50 10.54 18.33
N TYR A 66 -3.08 10.83 17.10
CA TYR A 66 -1.80 11.51 16.86
C TYR A 66 -1.99 12.96 16.41
N ALA A 67 -3.22 13.34 16.06
CA ALA A 67 -3.59 14.68 15.61
C ALA A 67 -4.92 15.13 16.23
N GLU A 68 -5.14 16.45 16.23
CA GLU A 68 -6.48 17.01 16.46
C GLU A 68 -7.44 16.58 15.34
N PRO A 69 -8.74 16.37 15.65
CA PRO A 69 -9.74 16.01 14.65
C PRO A 69 -9.80 17.06 13.53
N PRO A 70 -9.64 16.68 12.24
CA PRO A 70 -9.60 17.62 11.12
C PRO A 70 -11.02 18.05 10.68
N ILE A 71 -11.83 18.50 11.64
CA ILE A 71 -13.23 18.88 11.46
C ILE A 71 -13.42 20.40 11.47
N GLY A 72 -14.53 20.87 10.90
CA GLY A 72 -14.89 22.30 10.89
C GLY A 72 -13.76 23.16 10.32
N ASP A 73 -13.24 24.09 11.13
CA ASP A 73 -12.17 25.00 10.73
C ASP A 73 -10.84 24.31 10.43
N LEU A 74 -10.63 23.07 10.88
CA LEU A 74 -9.45 22.25 10.58
C LEU A 74 -9.65 21.39 9.32
N ARG A 75 -10.86 21.31 8.77
CA ARG A 75 -11.13 20.58 7.54
C ARG A 75 -10.27 21.16 6.40
N PHE A 76 -9.62 20.26 5.66
CA PHE A 76 -8.66 20.54 4.59
C PHE A 76 -7.38 21.31 5.00
N LYS A 77 -7.17 21.61 6.28
CA LYS A 77 -5.89 22.20 6.75
C LYS A 77 -4.85 21.11 7.04
N SER A 78 -3.59 21.51 7.17
CA SER A 78 -2.54 20.67 7.71
C SER A 78 -2.96 20.10 9.09
N PRO A 79 -2.67 18.82 9.37
CA PRO A 79 -3.02 18.24 10.66
C PRO A 79 -2.25 18.95 11.77
N GLN A 80 -2.89 19.10 12.92
CA GLN A 80 -2.28 19.69 14.11
C GLN A 80 -1.94 18.57 15.10
N PRO A 81 -0.77 18.60 15.76
CA PRO A 81 -0.46 17.65 16.83
C PRO A 81 -1.58 17.64 17.87
N VAL A 82 -1.97 16.46 18.33
CA VAL A 82 -3.00 16.32 19.35
C VAL A 82 -2.55 16.96 20.67
N THR A 83 -3.45 17.69 21.32
CA THR A 83 -3.25 18.17 22.68
C THR A 83 -3.28 16.98 23.63
N ARG A 84 -2.33 16.93 24.58
CA ARG A 84 -2.28 15.86 25.58
C ARG A 84 -3.63 15.74 26.30
N ARG A 85 -4.27 14.58 26.19
CA ARG A 85 -5.55 14.29 26.85
C ARG A 85 -5.33 14.08 28.35
N SER A 86 -6.29 14.56 29.15
CA SER A 86 -6.30 14.36 30.60
C SER A 86 -6.86 12.99 30.98
N GLY A 87 -6.33 12.40 32.04
CA GLY A 87 -6.79 11.12 32.59
C GLY A 87 -6.45 9.91 31.71
N GLN A 88 -6.90 8.74 32.16
CA GLN A 88 -6.71 7.48 31.46
C GLN A 88 -7.79 7.27 30.40
N ASN A 89 -7.37 7.14 29.14
CA ASN A 89 -8.24 6.99 27.98
C ASN A 89 -8.29 5.51 27.56
N GLN A 90 -9.47 5.00 27.22
CA GLN A 90 -9.60 3.62 26.74
C GLN A 90 -9.11 3.50 25.31
N ALA A 91 -8.16 2.59 25.07
CA ALA A 91 -7.55 2.31 23.77
C ALA A 91 -7.77 0.83 23.38
N THR A 92 -9.02 0.38 23.47
CA THR A 92 -9.42 -1.03 23.31
C THR A 92 -10.38 -1.27 22.14
N GLN A 93 -10.76 -0.20 21.42
CA GLN A 93 -11.67 -0.26 20.28
C GLN A 93 -11.00 0.31 19.03
N TRP A 94 -11.34 -0.25 17.87
CA TRP A 94 -10.85 0.22 16.58
C TRP A 94 -11.31 1.66 16.27
N PRO A 95 -10.49 2.46 15.56
CA PRO A 95 -10.84 3.84 15.27
C PRO A 95 -11.88 3.92 14.16
N ASN A 96 -12.55 5.06 14.10
CA ASN A 96 -13.32 5.41 12.93
C ASN A 96 -12.42 5.47 11.69
N SER A 97 -12.88 4.88 10.60
CA SER A 97 -12.27 5.03 9.28
C SER A 97 -12.47 6.47 8.79
N CYS A 98 -11.52 7.01 8.04
CA CYS A 98 -11.68 8.33 7.45
C CYS A 98 -12.85 8.35 6.44
N LEU A 99 -13.51 9.50 6.29
CA LEU A 99 -14.51 9.69 5.24
C LEU A 99 -13.92 9.31 3.87
N GLN A 100 -14.62 8.43 3.17
CA GLN A 100 -14.18 7.81 1.93
C GLN A 100 -15.37 7.58 0.98
N LEU A 101 -15.06 7.32 -0.29
CA LEU A 101 -16.07 7.18 -1.35
C LEU A 101 -16.92 5.92 -1.22
N ILE A 102 -16.35 4.87 -0.62
CA ILE A 102 -16.96 3.55 -0.55
C ILE A 102 -17.55 3.39 0.85
N ASP A 103 -18.87 3.54 0.96
CA ASP A 103 -19.60 3.26 2.20
C ASP A 103 -19.80 1.75 2.40
N ARG A 104 -19.95 1.38 3.67
CA ARG A 104 -20.16 0.06 4.28
C ARG A 104 -21.14 -0.85 3.53
N ASN A 105 -22.15 -0.26 2.88
CA ASN A 105 -23.26 -0.99 2.25
C ASN A 105 -23.18 -1.04 0.73
N ASP A 106 -22.33 -0.23 0.10
CA ASP A 106 -22.28 -0.15 -1.34
C ASP A 106 -21.50 -1.32 -1.91
N TYR A 107 -22.21 -2.12 -2.70
CA TYR A 107 -21.59 -3.09 -3.58
C TYR A 107 -20.66 -2.31 -4.49
N LEU A 108 -19.37 -2.52 -4.32
CA LEU A 108 -18.49 -2.36 -5.44
C LEU A 108 -18.65 -3.57 -6.32
N PRO A 109 -19.02 -3.37 -7.59
CA PRO A 109 -19.76 -2.23 -8.20
C PRO A 109 -21.30 -2.29 -8.06
N PRO A 110 -22.04 -1.17 -8.28
CA PRO A 110 -23.43 -1.02 -7.86
C PRO A 110 -24.39 -1.99 -8.54
N ARG A 111 -25.32 -2.59 -7.77
CA ARG A 111 -26.31 -3.57 -8.29
C ARG A 111 -27.21 -3.00 -9.39
N GLU A 112 -27.49 -1.70 -9.32
CA GLU A 112 -28.34 -0.96 -10.27
C GLU A 112 -27.77 -0.96 -11.71
N LEU A 113 -26.51 -1.39 -11.86
CA LEU A 113 -25.75 -1.35 -13.10
C LEU A 113 -25.43 -2.76 -13.62
N GLY A 114 -26.10 -3.79 -13.07
CA GLY A 114 -26.05 -5.18 -13.54
C GLY A 114 -24.92 -6.04 -12.95
N TYR A 115 -24.21 -5.55 -11.94
CA TYR A 115 -23.12 -6.29 -11.32
C TYR A 115 -23.56 -7.30 -10.28
N THR A 116 -22.90 -8.46 -10.27
CA THR A 116 -23.16 -9.50 -9.28
C THR A 116 -22.41 -9.21 -7.97
N PRO A 117 -23.09 -9.24 -6.81
CA PRO A 117 -22.42 -9.22 -5.51
C PRO A 117 -21.33 -10.29 -5.42
N PHE A 118 -20.10 -9.88 -5.13
CA PHE A 118 -18.97 -10.80 -5.11
C PHE A 118 -18.21 -10.77 -3.76
N PRO A 119 -17.94 -11.93 -3.12
CA PRO A 119 -17.28 -11.97 -1.82
C PRO A 119 -15.88 -11.34 -1.79
N GLY A 120 -15.16 -11.31 -2.92
CA GLY A 120 -13.83 -10.69 -3.00
C GLY A 120 -13.81 -9.19 -2.69
N PHE A 121 -14.92 -8.47 -2.86
CA PHE A 121 -14.99 -7.06 -2.44
C PHE A 121 -15.32 -6.88 -0.96
N LYS A 122 -15.76 -7.94 -0.26
CA LYS A 122 -16.10 -7.84 1.17
C LYS A 122 -14.88 -7.82 2.06
N MET A 123 -13.79 -8.48 1.66
CA MET A 123 -12.55 -8.53 2.45
C MET A 123 -11.84 -7.16 2.55
N TRP A 124 -12.14 -6.24 1.63
CA TRP A 124 -11.57 -4.89 1.58
C TRP A 124 -12.44 -3.84 2.29
N ARG A 125 -13.25 -4.27 3.26
CA ARG A 125 -14.15 -3.41 4.03
C ARG A 125 -13.81 -3.50 5.50
N THR A 126 -14.13 -2.45 6.24
CA THR A 126 -14.16 -2.49 7.70
C THR A 126 -15.49 -3.05 8.18
N ASP A 127 -15.46 -3.90 9.21
CA ASP A 127 -16.68 -4.35 9.86
C ASP A 127 -17.39 -3.15 10.54
N PRO A 128 -18.64 -2.85 10.14
CA PRO A 128 -19.39 -1.72 10.68
C PRO A 128 -19.69 -1.85 12.18
N LYS A 129 -19.56 -3.05 12.76
CA LYS A 129 -19.66 -3.27 14.20
C LYS A 129 -18.55 -2.57 14.97
N TYR A 130 -17.36 -2.42 14.38
CA TYR A 130 -16.17 -1.95 15.07
C TYR A 130 -15.65 -0.59 14.59
N SER A 131 -15.93 -0.21 13.33
CA SER A 131 -15.42 1.06 12.77
C SER A 131 -16.50 1.79 11.99
N ASN A 132 -16.72 3.05 12.33
CA ASN A 132 -17.58 3.95 11.59
C ASN A 132 -16.78 4.88 10.66
N MET A 133 -17.38 5.40 9.60
CA MET A 133 -16.76 6.50 8.83
C MET A 133 -16.95 7.84 9.57
N SER A 134 -15.87 8.60 9.72
CA SER A 134 -15.86 9.93 10.34
C SER A 134 -14.73 10.79 9.77
N GLU A 135 -14.83 12.11 9.89
CA GLU A 135 -13.68 13.01 9.69
C GLU A 135 -12.74 13.00 10.89
N ASP A 136 -13.28 12.76 12.09
CA ASP A 136 -12.49 12.44 13.27
C ASP A 136 -11.97 11.01 13.14
N CYS A 137 -10.83 10.87 12.45
CA CYS A 137 -10.26 9.59 12.06
C CYS A 137 -8.73 9.50 12.19
N LEU A 138 -8.04 10.56 12.64
CA LEU A 138 -6.56 10.62 12.70
C LEU A 138 -6.00 9.90 13.93
N TYR A 139 -6.11 8.58 13.90
CA TYR A 139 -5.68 7.66 14.94
C TYR A 139 -4.68 6.63 14.42
N LEU A 140 -3.89 6.08 15.35
CA LEU A 140 -3.02 4.94 15.14
C LEU A 140 -3.31 3.82 16.13
N ASN A 141 -2.88 2.61 15.79
CA ASN A 141 -3.02 1.41 16.60
C ASN A 141 -1.65 0.76 16.78
N ILE A 142 -1.31 0.35 18.00
CA ILE A 142 -0.01 -0.24 18.35
C ILE A 142 -0.23 -1.69 18.73
N PHE A 143 0.56 -2.59 18.14
CA PHE A 143 0.61 -4.01 18.45
C PHE A 143 2.05 -4.39 18.81
N ALA A 144 2.27 -4.83 20.04
CA ALA A 144 3.60 -5.11 20.57
C ALA A 144 3.66 -6.50 21.22
N PRO A 145 4.78 -7.23 21.09
CA PRO A 145 5.01 -8.41 21.91
C PRO A 145 4.92 -8.05 23.40
N LYS A 146 4.32 -8.90 24.25
CA LYS A 146 4.17 -8.61 25.69
C LYS A 146 5.50 -8.19 26.34
N ASP A 147 6.55 -8.91 26.00
CA ASP A 147 7.87 -8.65 26.56
C ASP A 147 8.48 -7.33 26.06
N ALA A 148 7.96 -6.65 25.04
CA ALA A 148 8.41 -5.30 24.66
C ALA A 148 8.17 -4.27 25.78
N PHE A 149 7.09 -4.42 26.55
CA PHE A 149 6.69 -3.50 27.60
C PHE A 149 7.20 -3.94 28.98
N ASP A 150 7.20 -5.25 29.26
CA ASP A 150 7.54 -5.81 30.59
C ASP A 150 9.05 -5.89 30.89
N LYS A 151 9.93 -5.42 30.00
CA LYS A 151 11.36 -5.76 30.06
C LYS A 151 12.14 -4.98 31.13
N PRO A 152 12.90 -5.67 32.02
CA PRO A 152 13.84 -5.03 32.92
C PRO A 152 15.02 -4.38 32.18
N ASN A 153 15.69 -3.41 32.83
CA ASN A 153 16.83 -2.66 32.29
C ASN A 153 17.85 -3.55 31.56
N GLY A 154 18.19 -3.19 30.31
CA GLY A 154 19.27 -3.82 29.52
C GLY A 154 18.85 -4.64 28.31
N PHE A 155 17.55 -4.71 27.98
CA PHE A 155 17.08 -5.38 26.76
C PHE A 155 17.08 -4.45 25.54
N GLU A 156 17.40 -5.01 24.37
CA GLU A 156 17.36 -4.29 23.09
C GLU A 156 15.91 -3.92 22.71
N PRO A 157 15.61 -2.63 22.44
CA PRO A 157 14.28 -2.21 21.99
C PRO A 157 13.90 -2.80 20.63
N TYR A 158 12.61 -3.06 20.45
CA TYR A 158 12.07 -3.74 19.27
C TYR A 158 12.09 -2.85 18.02
N PRO A 159 12.36 -3.39 16.82
CA PRO A 159 12.12 -2.64 15.58
C PRO A 159 10.62 -2.33 15.44
N ILE A 160 10.33 -1.21 14.80
CA ILE A 160 8.96 -0.73 14.57
C ILE A 160 8.67 -0.80 13.07
N MET A 161 7.55 -1.42 12.70
CA MET A 161 7.03 -1.43 11.33
C MET A 161 5.75 -0.59 11.29
N VAL A 162 5.71 0.47 10.47
CA VAL A 162 4.55 1.37 10.37
C VAL A 162 3.84 1.15 9.03
N TYR A 163 2.59 0.70 9.09
CA TYR A 163 1.82 0.32 7.91
C TYR A 163 0.91 1.45 7.41
N PHE A 164 1.02 1.76 6.12
CA PHE A 164 0.10 2.63 5.38
C PHE A 164 -0.79 1.78 4.48
N HIS A 165 -2.10 1.79 4.75
CA HIS A 165 -3.07 0.99 3.99
C HIS A 165 -3.20 1.46 2.53
N GLY A 166 -3.57 0.54 1.63
CA GLY A 166 -3.93 0.85 0.24
C GLY A 166 -5.36 1.38 0.08
N GLY A 167 -5.85 1.37 -1.17
CA GLY A 167 -7.22 1.75 -1.54
C GLY A 167 -7.33 2.94 -2.48
N SER A 168 -6.41 3.02 -3.46
CA SER A 168 -6.37 4.07 -4.49
C SER A 168 -6.47 5.50 -3.93
N THR A 169 -6.01 5.75 -2.71
CA THR A 169 -6.17 7.01 -1.97
C THR A 169 -7.61 7.48 -1.74
N VAL A 170 -8.64 6.68 -2.03
CA VAL A 170 -10.07 7.07 -1.91
C VAL A 170 -10.87 6.21 -0.95
N PHE A 171 -10.31 5.07 -0.52
CA PHE A 171 -10.85 4.21 0.52
C PHE A 171 -9.70 3.52 1.28
N GLY A 172 -10.03 2.81 2.35
CA GLY A 172 -9.07 2.12 3.20
C GLY A 172 -9.15 2.55 4.66
N SER A 173 -8.64 1.70 5.55
CA SER A 173 -8.60 1.98 6.99
C SER A 173 -7.61 1.05 7.69
N SER A 174 -7.00 1.55 8.76
CA SER A 174 -6.18 0.76 9.69
C SER A 174 -6.96 -0.32 10.44
N ALA A 175 -8.30 -0.22 10.46
CA ALA A 175 -9.21 -1.17 11.11
C ALA A 175 -9.70 -2.30 10.19
N MET A 176 -9.18 -2.41 8.96
CA MET A 176 -9.53 -3.52 8.08
C MET A 176 -8.85 -4.82 8.52
N ASP A 177 -9.62 -5.90 8.61
CA ASP A 177 -9.15 -7.23 9.03
C ASP A 177 -7.95 -7.76 8.25
N VAL A 178 -7.89 -7.47 6.95
CA VAL A 178 -6.77 -7.84 6.08
C VAL A 178 -5.44 -7.21 6.52
N TYR A 179 -5.46 -6.18 7.35
CA TYR A 179 -4.26 -5.52 7.90
C TYR A 179 -4.05 -5.81 9.39
N ASN A 180 -4.75 -6.80 9.97
CA ASN A 180 -4.53 -7.21 11.34
C ASN A 180 -3.11 -7.82 11.49
N PRO A 181 -2.21 -7.20 12.28
CA PRO A 181 -0.81 -7.62 12.37
C PRO A 181 -0.51 -8.57 13.54
N GLU A 182 -1.52 -9.00 14.29
CA GLU A 182 -1.33 -9.75 15.53
C GLU A 182 -0.48 -11.01 15.35
N VAL A 183 -0.70 -11.76 14.26
CA VAL A 183 0.11 -12.96 13.94
C VAL A 183 1.54 -12.59 13.60
N LEU A 184 1.77 -11.53 12.81
CA LEU A 184 3.13 -11.05 12.51
C LEU A 184 3.88 -10.65 13.79
N VAL A 185 3.22 -9.89 14.67
CA VAL A 185 3.79 -9.44 15.96
C VAL A 185 4.14 -10.64 16.84
N ALA A 186 3.19 -11.57 17.03
CA ALA A 186 3.39 -12.76 17.84
C ALA A 186 4.50 -13.66 17.27
N ALA A 187 4.53 -13.87 15.95
CA ALA A 187 5.46 -14.80 15.33
C ALA A 187 6.88 -14.26 15.14
N LYS A 188 7.07 -12.92 15.07
CA LYS A 188 8.33 -12.33 14.61
C LYS A 188 8.95 -11.28 15.51
N ASP A 189 8.45 -11.05 16.71
CA ASP A 189 9.14 -10.21 17.70
C ASP A 189 9.47 -8.82 17.08
N VAL A 190 8.45 -8.16 16.55
CA VAL A 190 8.46 -6.81 15.98
C VAL A 190 7.24 -6.04 16.48
N ILE A 191 7.34 -4.73 16.60
CA ILE A 191 6.18 -3.87 16.87
C ILE A 191 5.59 -3.45 15.53
N VAL A 192 4.27 -3.56 15.39
CA VAL A 192 3.56 -3.09 14.19
C VAL A 192 2.60 -1.98 14.59
N ILE A 193 2.63 -0.88 13.85
CA ILE A 193 1.73 0.26 14.03
C ILE A 193 0.94 0.46 12.74
N THR A 194 -0.39 0.44 12.81
CA THR A 194 -1.27 0.75 11.68
C THR A 194 -1.87 2.14 11.88
N ILE A 195 -1.97 2.94 10.82
CA ILE A 195 -2.46 4.32 10.93
C ILE A 195 -3.59 4.61 9.94
N ASN A 196 -4.51 5.46 10.36
CA ASN A 196 -5.43 6.14 9.44
C ASN A 196 -4.80 7.45 8.97
N TYR A 197 -5.12 7.85 7.75
CA TYR A 197 -4.77 9.15 7.16
C TYR A 197 -5.91 9.59 6.24
N ARG A 198 -6.09 10.90 6.02
CA ARG A 198 -7.20 11.40 5.18
C ARG A 198 -7.09 10.92 3.74
N LEU A 199 -8.25 10.74 3.10
CA LEU A 199 -8.38 10.18 1.75
C LEU A 199 -9.15 11.12 0.83
N GLY A 200 -9.02 10.91 -0.48
CA GLY A 200 -9.74 11.60 -1.54
C GLY A 200 -9.67 13.12 -1.39
N VAL A 201 -10.82 13.77 -1.49
CA VAL A 201 -10.93 15.22 -1.33
C VAL A 201 -10.44 15.72 0.03
N PHE A 202 -10.57 14.93 1.10
CA PHE A 202 -10.11 15.30 2.43
C PHE A 202 -8.58 15.24 2.57
N GLY A 203 -7.94 14.37 1.79
CA GLY A 203 -6.50 14.12 1.85
C GLY A 203 -5.67 14.94 0.88
N PHE A 204 -6.25 15.51 -0.18
CA PHE A 204 -5.46 16.12 -1.26
C PHE A 204 -6.05 17.40 -1.87
N LEU A 205 -7.15 17.96 -1.33
CA LEU A 205 -7.70 19.21 -1.83
C LEU A 205 -6.71 20.37 -1.64
N TYR A 206 -6.34 21.01 -2.76
CA TYR A 206 -5.48 22.19 -2.80
C TYR A 206 -6.28 23.42 -3.22
N LEU A 207 -6.17 24.50 -2.46
CA LEU A 207 -6.73 25.80 -2.80
C LEU A 207 -5.70 26.86 -2.44
N GLU A 208 -5.25 27.61 -3.43
CA GLU A 208 -4.16 28.57 -3.27
C GLU A 208 -4.38 29.49 -2.06
N ASN A 209 -3.33 29.66 -1.25
CA ASN A 209 -3.28 30.44 0.00
C ASN A 209 -4.19 29.96 1.15
N ASN A 210 -5.00 28.91 0.97
CA ASN A 210 -6.01 28.50 1.94
C ASN A 210 -5.86 27.04 2.40
N PHE A 211 -5.74 26.11 1.46
CA PHE A 211 -5.63 24.67 1.71
C PHE A 211 -4.40 24.11 0.98
N PRO A 212 -3.46 23.47 1.68
CA PRO A 212 -2.12 23.22 1.15
C PRO A 212 -2.04 22.07 0.15
N GLY A 213 -3.09 21.25 0.01
CA GLY A 213 -2.97 19.92 -0.60
C GLY A 213 -2.10 18.99 0.25
N ASN A 214 -1.92 17.74 -0.20
CA ASN A 214 -1.07 16.75 0.45
C ASN A 214 -1.36 16.47 1.94
N GLN A 215 -2.56 16.77 2.41
CA GLN A 215 -2.96 16.57 3.80
C GLN A 215 -2.74 15.13 4.25
N ALA A 216 -2.99 14.14 3.39
CA ALA A 216 -2.72 12.73 3.65
C ALA A 216 -1.23 12.44 3.96
N LEU A 217 -0.30 13.03 3.21
CA LEU A 217 1.15 12.90 3.46
C LEU A 217 1.57 13.62 4.75
N MET A 218 0.93 14.74 5.05
CA MET A 218 1.13 15.46 6.31
C MET A 218 0.60 14.67 7.50
N ASP A 219 -0.54 13.99 7.36
CA ASP A 219 -1.12 13.10 8.37
C ASP A 219 -0.16 11.95 8.69
N GLN A 220 0.34 11.27 7.65
CA GLN A 220 1.35 10.21 7.78
C GLN A 220 2.63 10.74 8.46
N ASN A 221 3.12 11.91 8.05
CA ASN A 221 4.31 12.50 8.67
C ASN A 221 4.11 12.84 10.15
N LEU A 222 2.95 13.41 10.52
CA LEU A 222 2.65 13.72 11.92
C LEU A 222 2.53 12.44 12.77
N ALA A 223 1.94 11.38 12.22
CA ALA A 223 1.92 10.07 12.87
C ALA A 223 3.34 9.51 13.05
N LEU A 224 4.21 9.59 12.03
CA LEU A 224 5.62 9.16 12.13
C LEU A 224 6.39 9.94 13.19
N LYS A 225 6.18 11.26 13.26
CA LYS A 225 6.75 12.10 14.31
C LYS A 225 6.28 11.65 15.70
N TRP A 226 4.98 11.43 15.87
CA TRP A 226 4.42 10.94 17.13
C TRP A 226 5.03 9.58 17.52
N ILE A 227 5.14 8.64 16.57
CA ILE A 227 5.72 7.31 16.79
C ILE A 227 7.19 7.44 17.21
N PHE A 228 7.96 8.30 16.54
CA PHE A 228 9.37 8.53 16.86
C PHE A 228 9.56 9.11 18.28
N GLU A 229 8.71 10.07 18.67
CA GLU A 229 8.73 10.70 19.99
C GLU A 229 8.29 9.73 21.10
N ASN A 230 7.39 8.79 20.80
CA ASN A 230 6.82 7.87 21.77
C ASN A 230 7.40 6.45 21.76
N ALA A 231 8.31 6.14 20.83
CA ALA A 231 8.84 4.78 20.60
C ALA A 231 9.22 4.02 21.88
N ALA A 232 9.94 4.69 22.79
CA ALA A 232 10.42 4.08 24.02
C ALA A 232 9.28 3.67 24.97
N HIS A 233 8.15 4.36 24.96
CA HIS A 233 7.03 4.12 25.87
C HIS A 233 6.34 2.78 25.62
N PHE A 234 6.42 2.25 24.39
CA PHE A 234 5.89 0.94 24.01
C PHE A 234 6.99 -0.08 23.68
N GLY A 235 8.23 0.16 24.14
CA GLY A 235 9.35 -0.79 23.97
C GLY A 235 10.00 -0.80 22.59
N GLY A 236 9.72 0.20 21.76
CA GLY A 236 10.21 0.33 20.40
C GLY A 236 11.53 1.10 20.25
N ASN A 237 12.26 0.79 19.19
CA ASN A 237 13.52 1.42 18.82
C ASN A 237 13.28 2.51 17.78
N LYS A 238 13.35 3.77 18.19
CA LYS A 238 13.20 4.93 17.28
C LYS A 238 14.23 4.99 16.14
N ASN A 239 15.35 4.26 16.27
CA ASN A 239 16.39 4.16 15.24
C ASN A 239 16.19 2.96 14.30
N LYS A 240 15.11 2.20 14.44
CA LYS A 240 14.75 1.06 13.58
C LYS A 240 13.27 1.12 13.21
N ILE A 241 12.85 2.23 12.63
CA ILE A 241 11.50 2.42 12.10
C ILE A 241 11.51 2.10 10.60
N THR A 242 10.73 1.11 10.18
CA THR A 242 10.51 0.77 8.76
C THR A 242 9.09 1.13 8.39
N ILE A 243 8.92 2.03 7.43
CA ILE A 243 7.58 2.33 6.88
C ILE A 243 7.29 1.35 5.75
N PHE A 244 6.06 0.86 5.66
CA PHE A 244 5.65 -0.04 4.61
C PHE A 244 4.20 0.17 4.24
N GLY A 245 3.83 -0.20 3.03
CA GLY A 245 2.46 -0.14 2.59
C GLY A 245 2.24 -1.01 1.37
N GLN A 246 0.98 -1.10 0.97
CA GLN A 246 0.55 -1.80 -0.23
C GLN A 246 -0.23 -0.85 -1.16
N SER A 247 -0.07 -0.98 -2.47
CA SER A 247 -0.79 -0.18 -3.48
C SER A 247 -0.56 1.33 -3.28
N ALA A 248 -1.63 2.13 -3.23
CA ALA A 248 -1.57 3.55 -2.87
C ALA A 248 -0.84 3.82 -1.54
N GLY A 249 -0.95 2.93 -0.55
CA GLY A 249 -0.21 3.04 0.71
C GLY A 249 1.30 2.88 0.53
N ALA A 250 1.72 1.95 -0.33
CA ALA A 250 3.14 1.81 -0.72
C ALA A 250 3.61 3.06 -1.47
N MET A 251 2.82 3.55 -2.42
CA MET A 251 3.13 4.77 -3.14
C MET A 251 3.33 5.95 -2.19
N LEU A 252 2.41 6.18 -1.24
CA LEU A 252 2.51 7.24 -0.23
C LEU A 252 3.71 7.03 0.72
N ALA A 253 3.98 5.79 1.13
CA ALA A 253 5.22 5.45 1.85
C ALA A 253 6.47 5.87 1.06
N GLY A 254 6.48 5.64 -0.26
CA GLY A 254 7.56 6.06 -1.14
C GLY A 254 7.67 7.58 -1.30
N TYR A 255 6.57 8.34 -1.22
CA TYR A 255 6.63 9.81 -1.28
C TYR A 255 7.40 10.42 -0.10
N HIS A 256 7.49 9.73 1.03
CA HIS A 256 8.36 10.14 2.14
C HIS A 256 9.87 10.15 1.79
N LEU A 257 10.29 9.53 0.69
CA LEU A 257 11.65 9.73 0.16
C LEU A 257 11.88 11.18 -0.29
N PHE A 258 10.83 11.88 -0.70
CA PHE A 258 10.88 13.24 -1.25
C PHE A 258 10.38 14.31 -0.27
N TYR A 259 9.68 13.90 0.79
CA TYR A 259 9.21 14.79 1.85
C TYR A 259 10.25 14.94 2.97
N LYS A 260 11.07 15.99 2.89
CA LYS A 260 12.22 16.22 3.80
C LYS A 260 11.87 16.19 5.28
N ASP A 261 10.72 16.72 5.67
CA ASP A 261 10.33 16.82 7.07
C ASP A 261 10.05 15.45 7.70
N SER A 262 9.81 14.42 6.89
CA SER A 262 9.64 13.04 7.37
C SER A 262 10.94 12.26 7.53
N TRP A 263 12.05 12.72 6.95
CA TRP A 263 13.29 11.95 6.91
C TRP A 263 13.86 11.55 8.28
N PRO A 264 13.74 12.35 9.35
CA PRO A 264 14.23 11.96 10.67
C PRO A 264 13.46 10.79 11.30
N TYR A 265 12.23 10.51 10.86
CA TYR A 265 11.30 9.64 11.58
C TYR A 265 11.23 8.20 11.07
N PHE A 266 12.03 7.85 10.06
CA PHE A 266 12.14 6.47 9.58
C PHE A 266 13.52 6.13 9.01
N ASN A 267 13.82 4.84 8.97
CA ASN A 267 15.09 4.29 8.55
C ASN A 267 15.00 3.60 7.19
N ASN A 268 14.00 2.73 6.99
CA ASN A 268 13.85 1.90 5.79
C ASN A 268 12.42 1.95 5.23
N ILE A 269 12.25 1.51 3.98
CA ILE A 269 10.95 1.47 3.31
C ILE A 269 10.69 0.09 2.67
N ILE A 270 9.46 -0.41 2.73
CA ILE A 270 8.98 -1.54 1.91
C ILE A 270 7.81 -1.08 1.03
N LEU A 271 7.91 -1.31 -0.27
CA LEU A 271 6.98 -0.86 -1.30
C LEU A 271 6.32 -2.07 -1.99
N GLN A 272 5.10 -2.41 -1.58
CA GLN A 272 4.36 -3.57 -2.11
C GLN A 272 3.36 -3.11 -3.18
N SER A 273 3.57 -3.49 -4.43
CA SER A 273 2.66 -3.18 -5.55
C SER A 273 2.31 -1.70 -5.69
N GLY A 274 3.25 -0.80 -5.41
CA GLY A 274 3.04 0.64 -5.53
C GLY A 274 4.32 1.43 -5.30
N THR A 275 4.56 2.43 -6.14
CA THR A 275 5.73 3.32 -6.05
C THR A 275 5.35 4.76 -6.38
N PRO A 276 6.15 5.77 -6.00
CA PRO A 276 5.93 7.15 -6.43
C PRO A 276 5.98 7.38 -7.96
N LEU A 277 6.43 6.39 -8.75
CA LEU A 277 6.36 6.41 -10.22
C LEU A 277 5.05 5.81 -10.75
N PHE A 278 4.12 5.44 -9.85
CA PHE A 278 2.78 4.98 -10.19
C PHE A 278 2.02 6.08 -10.94
N GLN A 279 1.68 5.77 -12.18
CA GLN A 279 1.23 6.79 -13.12
C GLN A 279 -0.19 7.31 -12.89
N PRO A 280 -1.19 6.48 -12.54
CA PRO A 280 -2.54 6.96 -12.30
C PRO A 280 -2.63 8.03 -11.19
N LEU A 281 -1.68 8.01 -10.24
CA LEU A 281 -1.66 8.91 -9.08
C LEU A 281 -0.37 9.76 -9.04
N THR A 282 0.17 10.08 -10.22
CA THR A 282 1.30 11.00 -10.35
C THR A 282 0.91 12.41 -9.89
N PRO A 283 1.83 13.18 -9.27
CA PRO A 283 1.48 14.49 -8.75
C PRO A 283 1.04 15.46 -9.84
N ILE A 284 0.12 16.34 -9.50
CA ILE A 284 -0.28 17.47 -10.34
C ILE A 284 0.34 18.78 -9.86
N THR A 285 0.42 19.76 -10.75
CA THR A 285 0.87 21.10 -10.36
C THR A 285 -0.16 21.78 -9.45
N HIS A 286 0.29 22.67 -8.56
CA HIS A 286 -0.62 23.46 -7.72
C HIS A 286 -1.68 24.23 -8.53
N GLN A 287 -1.36 24.71 -9.74
CA GLN A 287 -2.31 25.41 -10.62
C GLN A 287 -3.45 24.50 -11.09
N GLN A 288 -3.12 23.26 -11.45
CA GLN A 288 -4.10 22.26 -11.85
C GLN A 288 -4.97 21.84 -10.67
N ALA A 289 -4.35 21.63 -9.51
CA ALA A 289 -5.04 21.28 -8.29
C ALA A 289 -6.01 22.38 -7.84
N ASP A 290 -5.59 23.65 -7.89
CA ASP A 290 -6.43 24.82 -7.59
C ASP A 290 -7.62 24.92 -8.55
N THR A 291 -7.38 24.76 -9.86
CA THR A 291 -8.44 24.76 -10.88
C THR A 291 -9.46 23.64 -10.63
N LEU A 292 -8.98 22.42 -10.37
CA LEU A 292 -9.82 21.27 -10.07
C LEU A 292 -10.67 21.52 -8.82
N THR A 293 -10.06 22.00 -7.74
CA THR A 293 -10.74 22.32 -6.49
C THR A 293 -11.82 23.38 -6.68
N ARG A 294 -11.53 24.47 -7.40
CA ARG A 294 -12.53 25.51 -7.67
C ARG A 294 -13.71 24.97 -8.47
N ASN A 295 -13.45 24.14 -9.47
CA ASN A 295 -14.51 23.50 -10.26
C ASN A 295 -15.36 22.56 -9.40
N PHE A 296 -14.72 21.73 -8.58
CA PHE A 296 -15.39 20.83 -7.65
C PHE A 296 -16.27 21.57 -6.64
N LEU A 297 -15.74 22.62 -6.02
CA LEU A 297 -16.47 23.40 -5.02
C LEU A 297 -17.65 24.16 -5.67
N LYS A 298 -17.46 24.72 -6.87
CA LYS A 298 -18.55 25.34 -7.65
C LYS A 298 -19.64 24.34 -8.02
N SER A 299 -19.27 23.17 -8.56
CA SER A 299 -20.24 22.10 -8.87
C SER A 299 -20.94 21.57 -7.62
N SER A 300 -20.30 21.73 -6.47
CA SER A 300 -20.87 21.39 -5.16
C SER A 300 -21.77 22.48 -4.58
N GLY A 301 -21.99 23.59 -5.27
CA GLY A 301 -22.88 24.68 -4.85
C GLY A 301 -22.20 25.76 -3.99
N CYS A 302 -20.87 25.78 -3.93
CA CYS A 302 -20.12 26.88 -3.29
C CYS A 302 -19.95 28.06 -4.25
N ASN A 303 -20.07 29.28 -3.72
CA ASN A 303 -19.84 30.52 -4.48
C ASN A 303 -18.40 31.00 -4.28
N GLU A 304 -17.88 31.81 -5.20
CA GLU A 304 -16.50 32.34 -5.09
C GLU A 304 -16.31 33.19 -3.84
N ASN A 305 -17.32 33.99 -3.46
CA ASN A 305 -17.25 34.90 -2.31
C ASN A 305 -17.27 34.20 -0.94
N ASN A 306 -17.61 32.90 -0.87
CA ASN A 306 -17.66 32.14 0.37
C ASN A 306 -16.99 30.76 0.25
N LEU A 307 -16.09 30.61 -0.73
CA LEU A 307 -15.54 29.32 -1.13
C LEU A 307 -14.92 28.53 0.04
N ILE A 308 -14.15 29.22 0.89
CA ILE A 308 -13.47 28.65 2.06
C ILE A 308 -14.48 28.17 3.10
N GLN A 309 -15.38 29.08 3.52
CA GLN A 309 -16.40 28.77 4.52
C GLN A 309 -17.32 27.64 4.04
N CYS A 310 -17.71 27.66 2.76
CA CYS A 310 -18.51 26.60 2.16
C CYS A 310 -17.78 25.25 2.17
N ALA A 311 -16.49 25.23 1.81
CA ALA A 311 -15.68 24.02 1.86
C ALA A 311 -15.63 23.42 3.29
N GLN A 312 -15.41 24.25 4.30
CA GLN A 312 -15.28 23.80 5.70
C GLN A 312 -16.60 23.37 6.34
N THR A 313 -17.73 23.94 5.91
CA THR A 313 -19.05 23.70 6.55
C THR A 313 -19.94 22.70 5.80
N SER A 314 -19.69 22.45 4.51
CA SER A 314 -20.56 21.60 3.71
C SER A 314 -20.44 20.11 4.10
N THR A 315 -21.51 19.55 4.64
CA THR A 315 -21.61 18.12 4.98
C THR A 315 -21.81 17.22 3.76
N GLN A 316 -22.11 17.81 2.60
CA GLN A 316 -22.42 17.10 1.36
C GLN A 316 -21.20 16.87 0.47
N LEU A 317 -20.03 17.43 0.81
CA LEU A 317 -18.81 17.28 0.00
C LEU A 317 -18.37 15.83 -0.23
N PRO A 318 -18.44 14.89 0.74
CA PRO A 318 -18.12 13.49 0.46
C PRO A 318 -18.99 12.93 -0.67
N LEU A 319 -20.31 13.05 -0.55
CA LEU A 319 -21.26 12.54 -1.54
C LEU A 319 -21.11 13.22 -2.91
N LYS A 320 -20.87 14.54 -2.90
CA LYS A 320 -20.67 15.33 -4.13
C LYS A 320 -19.33 15.04 -4.81
N SER A 321 -18.31 14.61 -4.07
CA SER A 321 -17.03 14.22 -4.66
C SER A 321 -17.17 12.98 -5.55
N LEU A 322 -18.03 12.04 -5.17
CA LEU A 322 -18.34 10.87 -5.99
C LEU A 322 -19.03 11.26 -7.31
N ASP A 323 -20.10 12.05 -7.24
CA ASP A 323 -20.80 12.57 -8.42
C ASP A 323 -19.88 13.39 -9.33
N PHE A 324 -19.00 14.21 -8.74
CA PHE A 324 -18.00 14.96 -9.48
C PHE A 324 -17.02 14.05 -10.24
N TYR A 325 -16.53 12.97 -9.62
CA TYR A 325 -15.69 12.00 -10.30
C TYR A 325 -16.41 11.30 -11.46
N PHE A 326 -17.67 10.90 -11.26
CA PHE A 326 -18.49 10.35 -12.34
C PHE A 326 -18.66 11.34 -13.49
N LYS A 327 -19.00 12.61 -13.20
CA LYS A 327 -19.16 13.65 -14.21
C LYS A 327 -17.87 13.97 -14.97
N LEU A 328 -16.73 14.04 -14.28
CA LEU A 328 -15.43 14.22 -14.94
C LEU A 328 -15.12 13.10 -15.92
N SER A 329 -15.64 11.89 -15.68
CA SER A 329 -15.35 10.75 -16.52
C SER A 329 -16.08 10.69 -17.86
N ASN A 330 -17.18 11.44 -18.05
CA ASN A 330 -17.93 11.59 -19.32
C ASN A 330 -18.20 10.30 -20.15
N PHE A 331 -18.10 9.10 -19.57
CA PHE A 331 -18.20 7.81 -20.26
C PHE A 331 -18.89 6.73 -19.42
N ASN A 332 -19.49 5.74 -20.10
CA ASN A 332 -20.15 4.55 -19.55
C ASN A 332 -19.19 3.50 -18.91
N TYR A 333 -17.91 3.82 -18.73
CA TYR A 333 -16.94 2.88 -18.19
C TYR A 333 -16.48 3.31 -16.78
N TYR A 334 -16.76 2.46 -15.79
CA TYR A 334 -16.35 2.57 -14.38
C TYR A 334 -14.82 2.56 -14.18
N THR A 335 -14.07 2.48 -15.29
CA THR A 335 -12.64 2.73 -15.41
C THR A 335 -12.23 3.96 -14.60
N SER A 336 -13.07 5.00 -14.55
CA SER A 336 -12.82 6.22 -13.80
C SER A 336 -12.68 6.04 -12.29
N MET A 337 -13.43 5.14 -11.65
CA MET A 337 -13.44 5.08 -10.18
C MET A 337 -12.16 4.44 -9.59
N TYR A 338 -11.49 3.57 -10.36
CA TYR A 338 -10.26 2.89 -9.91
C TYR A 338 -8.99 3.44 -10.57
N ILE A 339 -9.11 4.15 -11.70
CA ILE A 339 -7.99 4.76 -12.42
C ILE A 339 -7.92 6.29 -12.22
N MET A 340 -9.00 6.94 -11.76
CA MET A 340 -9.00 8.38 -11.45
C MET A 340 -9.07 8.62 -9.95
N THR A 341 -8.09 9.35 -9.43
CA THR A 341 -8.40 10.32 -8.39
C THR A 341 -8.10 11.68 -8.95
N GLY A 342 -9.08 12.58 -8.93
CA GLY A 342 -8.82 13.99 -9.24
C GLY A 342 -7.98 14.62 -8.13
N PHE A 343 -8.20 14.19 -6.89
CA PHE A 343 -7.46 14.62 -5.71
C PHE A 343 -6.29 13.66 -5.45
N VAL A 344 -5.15 13.95 -6.07
CA VAL A 344 -3.84 13.26 -5.98
C VAL A 344 -2.80 14.13 -5.26
N PRO A 345 -1.59 13.62 -4.95
CA PRO A 345 -0.49 14.46 -4.49
C PRO A 345 -0.26 15.69 -5.39
N VAL A 346 0.15 16.79 -4.77
CA VAL A 346 0.32 18.10 -5.41
C VAL A 346 1.77 18.56 -5.30
N LEU A 347 2.32 19.11 -6.37
CA LEU A 347 3.58 19.86 -6.34
C LEU A 347 3.33 21.24 -5.71
N ASP A 348 3.23 21.24 -4.39
CA ASP A 348 2.89 22.39 -3.55
C ASP A 348 4.09 23.29 -3.21
N GLY A 349 5.31 22.85 -3.54
CA GLY A 349 6.54 23.59 -3.23
C GLY A 349 7.03 23.42 -1.80
N HIS A 350 6.34 22.60 -0.98
CA HIS A 350 6.73 22.32 0.40
C HIS A 350 6.87 20.82 0.67
N VAL A 351 5.76 20.07 0.63
CA VAL A 351 5.80 18.60 0.76
C VAL A 351 6.49 17.99 -0.46
N LEU A 352 6.10 18.43 -1.66
CA LEU A 352 6.68 18.03 -2.93
C LEU A 352 7.07 19.26 -3.75
N THR A 353 8.35 19.39 -4.04
CA THR A 353 8.91 20.52 -4.81
C THR A 353 9.06 20.21 -6.30
N GLU A 354 9.14 18.93 -6.65
CA GLU A 354 9.31 18.42 -8.01
C GLU A 354 8.72 17.00 -8.11
N THR A 355 8.65 16.45 -9.33
CA THR A 355 8.14 15.08 -9.49
C THR A 355 9.10 14.05 -8.89
N PRO A 356 8.64 12.87 -8.44
CA PRO A 356 9.51 11.79 -7.98
C PRO A 356 10.60 11.40 -8.98
N PHE A 357 10.27 11.42 -10.28
CA PHE A 357 11.23 11.14 -11.35
C PHE A 357 12.35 12.18 -11.39
N ASP A 358 12.00 13.47 -11.34
CA ASP A 358 12.97 14.57 -11.34
C ASP A 358 13.80 14.57 -10.05
N ALA A 359 13.18 14.35 -8.89
CA ALA A 359 13.89 14.29 -7.60
C ALA A 359 14.89 13.13 -7.55
N LEU A 360 14.53 11.96 -8.09
CA LEU A 360 15.49 10.86 -8.29
C LEU A 360 16.60 11.33 -9.23
N ASN A 361 16.29 11.91 -10.39
CA ASN A 361 17.28 12.41 -11.36
C ASN A 361 18.27 13.42 -10.80
N HIS A 362 17.79 14.39 -10.03
CA HIS A 362 18.60 15.39 -9.34
C HIS A 362 19.24 14.89 -8.04
N ASN A 363 19.05 13.62 -7.69
CA ASN A 363 19.58 12.99 -6.48
C ASN A 363 19.07 13.63 -5.17
N ARG A 364 17.89 14.28 -5.20
CA ARG A 364 17.27 15.02 -4.09
C ARG A 364 16.21 14.19 -3.37
N PHE A 365 16.64 13.12 -2.70
CA PHE A 365 15.76 12.23 -1.92
C PHE A 365 16.51 11.58 -0.77
N LYS A 366 15.78 11.07 0.24
CA LYS A 366 16.35 10.33 1.37
C LYS A 366 17.02 9.05 0.89
N LYS A 367 18.23 8.80 1.39
CA LYS A 367 18.95 7.54 1.17
C LYS A 367 18.58 6.57 2.29
N CYS A 368 18.01 5.42 1.93
CA CYS A 368 17.70 4.31 2.83
C CYS A 368 17.66 3.00 2.07
N ASP A 369 17.68 1.88 2.79
CA ASP A 369 17.50 0.56 2.21
C ASP A 369 16.02 0.33 1.90
N ILE A 370 15.73 -0.37 0.80
CA ILE A 370 14.36 -0.51 0.28
C ILE A 370 14.06 -1.96 -0.14
N ILE A 371 12.87 -2.46 0.20
CA ILE A 371 12.26 -3.60 -0.50
C ILE A 371 11.23 -3.06 -1.50
N ILE A 372 11.23 -3.55 -2.73
CA ILE A 372 10.21 -3.27 -3.74
C ILE A 372 9.66 -4.61 -4.23
N GLY A 373 8.36 -4.72 -4.44
CA GLY A 373 7.84 -5.89 -5.15
C GLY A 373 6.46 -5.70 -5.72
N VAL A 374 6.04 -6.71 -6.46
CA VAL A 374 4.75 -6.77 -7.15
C VAL A 374 4.20 -8.19 -7.06
N THR A 375 2.91 -8.34 -7.26
CA THR A 375 2.33 -9.64 -7.58
C THR A 375 2.48 -9.92 -9.07
N LYS A 376 2.36 -11.17 -9.49
CA LYS A 376 2.56 -11.54 -10.89
C LYS A 376 1.42 -11.07 -11.80
N ASP A 377 0.19 -11.12 -11.30
CA ASP A 377 -1.02 -10.91 -12.09
C ASP A 377 -1.79 -9.66 -11.61
N GLU A 378 -1.07 -8.59 -11.27
CA GLU A 378 -1.59 -7.31 -10.74
C GLU A 378 -2.85 -6.82 -11.47
N GLY A 379 -2.81 -6.85 -12.81
CA GLY A 379 -3.83 -6.30 -13.70
C GLY A 379 -5.13 -7.10 -13.76
N THR A 380 -5.22 -8.33 -13.22
CA THR A 380 -6.45 -9.12 -13.31
C THR A 380 -7.59 -8.46 -12.53
N LEU A 381 -7.31 -7.97 -11.32
CA LEU A 381 -8.27 -7.20 -10.53
C LEU A 381 -8.72 -5.93 -11.26
N PHE A 382 -7.74 -5.15 -11.76
CA PHE A 382 -8.03 -3.87 -12.42
C PHE A 382 -8.77 -4.04 -13.74
N THR A 383 -8.52 -5.12 -14.48
CA THR A 383 -9.27 -5.46 -15.69
C THR A 383 -10.72 -5.79 -15.34
N ALA A 384 -10.95 -6.57 -14.28
CA ALA A 384 -12.29 -6.91 -13.82
C ALA A 384 -13.09 -5.68 -13.36
N VAL A 385 -12.44 -4.71 -12.71
CA VAL A 385 -13.11 -3.49 -12.23
C VAL A 385 -13.12 -2.32 -13.24
N THR A 386 -12.75 -2.57 -14.50
CA THR A 386 -12.91 -1.58 -15.59
C THR A 386 -14.36 -1.21 -15.87
N GLY A 387 -15.29 -2.09 -15.45
CA GLY A 387 -16.70 -2.05 -15.77
C GLY A 387 -17.09 -2.77 -17.06
N LEU A 388 -16.13 -3.44 -17.69
CA LEU A 388 -16.36 -4.35 -18.82
C LEU A 388 -16.77 -5.76 -18.36
N VAL A 389 -16.59 -6.06 -17.08
CA VAL A 389 -16.89 -7.37 -16.47
C VAL A 389 -17.99 -7.19 -15.44
N THR A 390 -19.13 -7.85 -15.65
CA THR A 390 -20.29 -7.78 -14.73
C THR A 390 -20.39 -9.00 -13.82
N ASN A 391 -19.82 -10.13 -14.24
CA ASN A 391 -19.74 -11.36 -13.45
C ASN A 391 -18.29 -11.65 -13.06
N PHE A 392 -17.95 -11.45 -11.78
CA PHE A 392 -16.60 -11.66 -11.27
C PHE A 392 -16.21 -13.12 -11.04
N ALA A 393 -17.18 -14.05 -11.09
CA ALA A 393 -16.94 -15.48 -10.86
C ALA A 393 -16.55 -16.23 -12.14
N GLU A 394 -17.04 -15.77 -13.30
CA GLU A 394 -16.82 -16.40 -14.60
C GLU A 394 -15.71 -15.69 -15.36
N PHE A 395 -14.94 -16.45 -16.14
CA PHE A 395 -13.93 -15.87 -17.00
C PHE A 395 -14.60 -15.01 -18.08
N PRO A 396 -14.31 -13.69 -18.15
CA PRO A 396 -15.04 -12.79 -19.02
C PRO A 396 -14.59 -12.93 -20.47
N HIS A 397 -15.52 -12.75 -21.40
CA HIS A 397 -15.23 -12.62 -22.82
C HIS A 397 -15.19 -11.13 -23.22
N ILE A 398 -14.00 -10.63 -23.54
CA ILE A 398 -13.79 -9.27 -24.07
C ILE A 398 -13.46 -9.39 -25.55
N SER A 399 -14.26 -8.77 -26.42
CA SER A 399 -13.99 -8.75 -27.86
C SER A 399 -12.84 -7.81 -28.21
N HIS A 400 -12.21 -8.03 -29.37
CA HIS A 400 -11.17 -7.15 -29.89
C HIS A 400 -11.63 -5.67 -29.98
N SER A 401 -12.86 -5.43 -30.43
CA SER A 401 -13.39 -4.06 -30.57
C SER A 401 -13.53 -3.34 -29.22
N VAL A 402 -13.92 -4.07 -28.16
CA VAL A 402 -13.99 -3.52 -26.81
C VAL A 402 -12.59 -3.21 -26.28
N PHE A 403 -11.63 -4.11 -26.50
CA PHE A 403 -10.23 -3.88 -26.15
C PHE A 403 -9.64 -2.65 -26.88
N GLU A 404 -9.90 -2.50 -28.17
CA GLU A 404 -9.45 -1.33 -28.93
C GLU A 404 -10.01 -0.02 -28.38
N ASN A 405 -11.30 0.00 -28.03
CA ASN A 405 -11.94 1.18 -27.44
C ASN A 405 -11.36 1.49 -26.06
N PHE A 406 -11.14 0.46 -25.24
CA PHE A 406 -10.44 0.62 -23.97
C PHE A 406 -9.07 1.27 -24.14
N VAL A 407 -8.23 0.79 -25.06
CA VAL A 407 -6.91 1.38 -25.34
C VAL A 407 -7.00 2.81 -25.86
N LYS A 408 -8.02 3.13 -26.67
CA LYS A 408 -8.26 4.50 -27.16
C LYS A 408 -8.55 5.47 -26.02
N ASP A 409 -9.31 5.04 -25.03
CA ASP A 409 -9.78 5.90 -23.93
C ASP A 409 -8.92 5.79 -22.66
N TYR A 410 -8.04 4.80 -22.58
CA TYR A 410 -7.29 4.47 -21.36
C TYR A 410 -6.61 5.68 -20.68
N PHE A 411 -5.96 6.54 -21.47
CA PHE A 411 -5.22 7.67 -20.93
C PHE A 411 -6.05 8.92 -20.67
N HIS A 412 -7.33 9.00 -21.08
CA HIS A 412 -8.19 10.19 -20.89
C HIS A 412 -8.22 10.71 -19.44
N PHE A 413 -7.87 9.83 -18.53
CA PHE A 413 -8.05 9.94 -17.09
C PHE A 413 -6.76 10.20 -16.31
N TYR A 414 -5.60 10.17 -16.98
CA TYR A 414 -4.30 10.35 -16.34
C TYR A 414 -3.96 11.84 -16.21
N PRO A 415 -3.69 12.34 -15.00
CA PRO A 415 -3.24 13.72 -14.84
C PRO A 415 -1.93 13.94 -15.60
N ASN A 416 -1.78 15.08 -16.27
CA ASN A 416 -0.53 15.50 -16.91
C ASN A 416 0.03 14.56 -17.99
N HIS A 417 -0.79 13.78 -18.69
CA HIS A 417 -0.27 12.85 -19.68
C HIS A 417 -0.26 13.47 -21.10
N PRO A 418 0.86 14.00 -21.64
CA PRO A 418 0.94 14.53 -23.02
C PRO A 418 0.62 13.47 -24.10
N ILE A 419 0.61 12.20 -23.69
CA ILE A 419 0.24 11.02 -24.49
C ILE A 419 -1.26 10.95 -24.78
N LEU A 420 -2.12 11.71 -24.08
CA LEU A 420 -3.55 11.83 -24.36
C LEU A 420 -3.86 12.01 -25.86
N ALA A 421 -2.97 12.71 -26.58
CA ALA A 421 -3.06 12.98 -28.01
C ALA A 421 -2.22 12.05 -28.92
N SER A 422 -1.41 11.13 -28.38
CA SER A 422 -0.53 10.27 -29.19
C SER A 422 -1.29 9.08 -29.77
N SER A 423 -1.89 9.26 -30.94
CA SER A 423 -2.42 8.16 -31.77
C SER A 423 -1.37 7.08 -32.01
N ARG A 424 -0.10 7.46 -32.12
CA ARG A 424 1.03 6.54 -32.31
C ARG A 424 1.22 5.61 -31.11
N LEU A 425 1.18 6.12 -29.88
CA LEU A 425 1.32 5.25 -28.71
C LEU A 425 0.15 4.27 -28.62
N LYS A 426 -1.08 4.73 -28.86
CA LYS A 426 -2.28 3.86 -28.87
C LYS A 426 -2.12 2.73 -29.90
N GLN A 427 -1.67 3.03 -31.11
CA GLN A 427 -1.36 2.01 -32.12
C GLN A 427 -0.26 1.04 -31.69
N LEU A 428 0.79 1.53 -31.01
CA LEU A 428 1.85 0.67 -30.50
C LEU A 428 1.39 -0.22 -29.35
N MET A 429 0.50 0.27 -28.49
CA MET A 429 -0.14 -0.55 -27.45
C MET A 429 -0.97 -1.66 -28.07
N LEU A 430 -1.83 -1.34 -29.03
CA LEU A 430 -2.58 -2.35 -29.79
C LEU A 430 -1.61 -3.35 -30.42
N SER A 431 -0.63 -2.89 -31.19
CA SER A 431 0.37 -3.78 -31.80
C SER A 431 1.14 -4.66 -30.81
N LYS A 432 1.40 -4.18 -29.59
CA LYS A 432 2.16 -4.91 -28.57
C LYS A 432 1.30 -5.95 -27.84
N TYR A 433 0.03 -5.64 -27.60
CA TYR A 433 -0.86 -6.43 -26.75
C TYR A 433 -1.96 -7.16 -27.49
N ASP A 434 -2.19 -6.94 -28.79
CA ASP A 434 -3.25 -7.60 -29.57
C ASP A 434 -3.10 -9.14 -29.60
N GLY A 435 -1.87 -9.65 -29.48
CA GLY A 435 -1.62 -11.07 -29.21
C GLY A 435 -2.21 -12.05 -30.23
N GLY A 436 -2.52 -11.57 -31.44
CA GLY A 436 -3.10 -12.33 -32.55
C GLY A 436 -4.64 -12.38 -32.57
N HIS A 437 -5.22 -12.27 -33.77
CA HIS A 437 -6.65 -12.33 -34.00
C HIS A 437 -7.14 -13.79 -34.10
N ALA A 438 -7.82 -14.28 -33.07
CA ALA A 438 -8.65 -15.48 -33.13
C ALA A 438 -10.09 -15.11 -32.75
N THR A 439 -11.07 -15.64 -33.47
CA THR A 439 -12.50 -15.24 -33.35
C THR A 439 -13.10 -15.52 -31.98
N ASP A 440 -12.57 -16.52 -31.25
CA ASP A 440 -13.10 -16.94 -29.94
C ASP A 440 -12.21 -16.51 -28.76
N LYS A 441 -11.15 -15.74 -29.01
CA LYS A 441 -10.23 -15.28 -27.97
C LYS A 441 -10.85 -14.13 -27.16
N SER A 442 -10.82 -14.25 -25.83
CA SER A 442 -11.06 -13.10 -24.95
C SER A 442 -9.81 -12.26 -24.82
N TYR A 443 -9.95 -10.93 -24.95
CA TYR A 443 -8.86 -9.96 -24.76
C TYR A 443 -8.65 -9.56 -23.28
N PHE A 444 -9.26 -10.29 -22.33
CA PHE A 444 -9.09 -10.03 -20.91
C PHE A 444 -7.63 -10.19 -20.46
N ASP A 445 -6.96 -11.25 -20.91
CA ASP A 445 -5.56 -11.50 -20.52
C ASP A 445 -4.61 -10.45 -21.11
N GLU A 446 -4.89 -9.96 -22.31
CA GLU A 446 -4.16 -8.86 -22.96
C GLU A 446 -4.32 -7.55 -22.19
N MET A 447 -5.54 -7.22 -21.77
CA MET A 447 -5.81 -6.08 -20.90
C MET A 447 -5.11 -6.24 -19.55
N SER A 448 -5.21 -7.41 -18.93
CA SER A 448 -4.57 -7.71 -17.66
C SER A 448 -3.06 -7.52 -17.73
N LYS A 449 -2.39 -8.12 -18.72
CA LYS A 449 -0.95 -7.93 -18.95
C LYS A 449 -0.59 -6.46 -19.13
N MET A 450 -1.37 -5.72 -19.91
CA MET A 450 -1.15 -4.29 -20.12
C MET A 450 -1.23 -3.50 -18.82
N LEU A 451 -2.23 -3.77 -17.97
CA LEU A 451 -2.42 -3.10 -16.68
C LEU A 451 -1.35 -3.52 -15.66
N THR A 452 -0.98 -4.81 -15.61
CA THR A 452 0.14 -5.30 -14.80
C THR A 452 1.41 -4.53 -15.14
N ASP A 453 1.75 -4.45 -16.43
CA ASP A 453 2.96 -3.80 -16.90
C ASP A 453 2.92 -2.29 -16.60
N GLN A 454 1.87 -1.60 -17.05
CA GLN A 454 1.85 -0.14 -17.06
C GLN A 454 1.60 0.46 -15.68
N MET A 455 0.73 -0.14 -14.86
CA MET A 455 0.38 0.41 -13.56
C MET A 455 1.39 -0.01 -12.49
N PHE A 456 1.85 -1.25 -12.48
CA PHE A 456 2.57 -1.80 -11.33
C PHE A 456 4.01 -2.21 -11.64
N MET A 457 4.18 -3.20 -12.51
CA MET A 457 5.46 -3.85 -12.73
C MET A 457 6.51 -2.90 -13.30
N CYS A 458 6.20 -2.16 -14.36
CA CYS A 458 7.19 -1.31 -15.01
C CYS A 458 7.57 -0.05 -14.21
N PRO A 459 6.65 0.64 -13.52
CA PRO A 459 7.01 1.66 -12.54
C PRO A 459 7.90 1.15 -11.41
N ALA A 460 7.61 -0.05 -10.87
CA ALA A 460 8.42 -0.66 -9.82
C ALA A 460 9.86 -0.95 -10.31
N TYR A 461 10.00 -1.55 -11.49
CA TYR A 461 11.32 -1.75 -12.11
C TYR A 461 12.03 -0.45 -12.43
N HIS A 462 11.31 0.58 -12.91
CA HIS A 462 11.92 1.87 -13.22
C HIS A 462 12.48 2.53 -11.96
N MET A 463 11.71 2.50 -10.87
CA MET A 463 12.17 3.02 -9.59
C MET A 463 13.38 2.23 -9.09
N ALA A 464 13.36 0.90 -9.18
CA ALA A 464 14.49 0.05 -8.79
C ALA A 464 15.75 0.38 -9.59
N ASP A 465 15.64 0.56 -10.92
CA ASP A 465 16.77 0.94 -11.78
C ASP A 465 17.35 2.31 -11.39
N LEU A 466 16.49 3.31 -11.18
CA LEU A 466 16.92 4.65 -10.79
C LEU A 466 17.60 4.65 -9.42
N LEU A 467 17.05 3.94 -8.45
CA LEU A 467 17.64 3.82 -7.11
C LEU A 467 18.97 3.05 -7.15
N TYR A 468 19.05 1.95 -7.90
CA TYR A 468 20.28 1.16 -8.06
C TYR A 468 21.40 2.00 -8.70
N ALA A 469 21.08 2.76 -9.76
CA ALA A 469 22.02 3.67 -10.41
C ALA A 469 22.60 4.73 -9.45
N ARG A 470 21.95 4.94 -8.29
CA ARG A 470 22.33 5.87 -7.22
C ARG A 470 22.86 5.15 -5.98
N ARG A 471 23.25 3.88 -6.14
CA ARG A 471 23.86 3.03 -5.12
C ARG A 471 22.97 2.82 -3.88
N ILE A 472 21.66 2.80 -4.08
CA ILE A 472 20.72 2.41 -3.04
C ILE A 472 20.65 0.88 -2.98
N LYS A 473 20.69 0.32 -1.78
CA LYS A 473 20.50 -1.11 -1.55
C LYS A 473 19.01 -1.45 -1.68
N ILE A 474 18.69 -2.33 -2.63
CA ILE A 474 17.31 -2.67 -2.96
C ILE A 474 17.18 -4.19 -2.96
N TYR A 475 16.07 -4.70 -2.43
CA TYR A 475 15.67 -6.08 -2.61
C TYR A 475 14.36 -6.10 -3.41
N PHE A 476 14.35 -6.81 -4.54
CA PHE A 476 13.18 -6.87 -5.41
C PHE A 476 12.54 -8.26 -5.36
N TYR A 477 11.21 -8.34 -5.24
CA TYR A 477 10.47 -9.60 -5.34
C TYR A 477 9.33 -9.56 -6.35
N VAL A 478 8.95 -10.74 -6.84
CA VAL A 478 7.66 -10.96 -7.50
C VAL A 478 6.97 -12.12 -6.77
N LEU A 479 5.73 -11.91 -6.34
CA LEU A 479 4.90 -12.97 -5.76
C LEU A 479 4.14 -13.71 -6.87
N ASP A 480 4.27 -15.04 -6.91
CA ASP A 480 3.53 -15.95 -7.80
C ASP A 480 2.95 -17.12 -6.99
N GLU A 481 2.17 -16.79 -5.95
CA GLU A 481 1.45 -17.77 -5.13
C GLU A 481 -0.02 -17.33 -4.96
N TYR A 482 -0.92 -18.10 -5.58
CA TYR A 482 -2.36 -17.95 -5.38
C TYR A 482 -2.75 -18.36 -3.95
N VAL A 483 -3.53 -17.50 -3.29
CA VAL A 483 -4.05 -17.82 -1.95
C VAL A 483 -5.25 -18.76 -2.07
N GLU A 484 -5.09 -20.00 -1.60
CA GLU A 484 -6.08 -21.08 -1.78
C GLU A 484 -7.50 -20.72 -1.31
N SER A 485 -7.62 -19.90 -0.26
CA SER A 485 -8.90 -19.46 0.28
C SER A 485 -9.44 -18.17 -0.34
N SER A 486 -8.71 -17.60 -1.31
CA SER A 486 -9.12 -16.39 -2.00
C SER A 486 -10.52 -16.59 -2.57
N PRO A 487 -11.44 -15.64 -2.35
CA PRO A 487 -12.77 -15.69 -2.95
C PRO A 487 -12.70 -15.49 -4.46
N TRP A 488 -11.64 -14.85 -4.97
CA TRP A 488 -11.37 -14.65 -6.40
C TRP A 488 -11.18 -16.00 -7.10
N PRO A 489 -11.77 -16.23 -8.29
CA PRO A 489 -11.52 -17.43 -9.07
C PRO A 489 -10.03 -17.64 -9.36
N LYS A 490 -9.62 -18.90 -9.50
CA LYS A 490 -8.22 -19.27 -9.83
C LYS A 490 -7.65 -18.57 -11.07
N TRP A 491 -8.50 -18.18 -12.03
CA TRP A 491 -8.07 -17.49 -13.24
C TRP A 491 -7.57 -16.05 -12.99
N TYR A 492 -7.85 -15.45 -11.82
CA TYR A 492 -7.23 -14.18 -11.43
C TYR A 492 -5.72 -14.31 -11.18
N GLY A 493 -5.20 -15.54 -11.02
CA GLY A 493 -3.79 -15.76 -10.72
C GLY A 493 -3.41 -15.17 -9.36
N THR A 494 -2.18 -14.69 -9.24
CA THR A 494 -1.72 -13.95 -8.05
C THR A 494 -2.04 -12.47 -8.25
N THR A 495 -3.25 -12.07 -7.88
CA THR A 495 -3.78 -10.74 -8.22
C THR A 495 -3.23 -9.65 -7.29
N HIS A 496 -3.62 -8.41 -7.54
CA HIS A 496 -3.18 -7.27 -6.72
C HIS A 496 -3.49 -7.50 -5.24
N SER A 497 -2.54 -7.18 -4.36
CA SER A 497 -2.65 -7.25 -2.89
C SER A 497 -2.62 -8.65 -2.26
N ASP A 498 -2.46 -9.74 -3.03
CA ASP A 498 -2.41 -11.11 -2.48
C ASP A 498 -1.22 -11.35 -1.52
N ASP A 499 -0.16 -10.54 -1.61
CA ASP A 499 0.98 -10.60 -0.69
C ASP A 499 0.61 -10.26 0.76
N ILE A 500 -0.44 -9.46 0.99
CA ILE A 500 -0.96 -9.13 2.33
C ILE A 500 -1.35 -10.38 3.10
N ALA A 501 -1.92 -11.40 2.41
CA ALA A 501 -2.30 -12.67 3.02
C ALA A 501 -1.12 -13.34 3.77
N PHE A 502 0.09 -13.17 3.23
CA PHE A 502 1.30 -13.76 3.77
C PHE A 502 2.07 -12.81 4.69
N VAL A 503 2.16 -11.52 4.33
CA VAL A 503 2.91 -10.51 5.10
C VAL A 503 2.30 -10.25 6.48
N PHE A 504 0.98 -10.32 6.61
CA PHE A 504 0.28 -10.21 7.91
C PHE A 504 0.06 -11.57 8.59
N GLY A 505 0.43 -12.67 7.93
CA GLY A 505 0.36 -14.01 8.51
C GLY A 505 -1.04 -14.62 8.54
N HIS A 506 -1.98 -14.15 7.73
CA HIS A 506 -3.38 -14.63 7.73
C HIS A 506 -3.50 -16.13 7.49
N THR A 507 -2.60 -16.72 6.70
CA THR A 507 -2.61 -18.16 6.46
C THR A 507 -2.13 -19.00 7.66
N LEU A 508 -1.63 -18.35 8.72
CA LEU A 508 -1.22 -18.99 9.98
C LEU A 508 -2.27 -18.81 11.08
N THR A 509 -3.29 -17.96 10.87
CA THR A 509 -4.27 -17.62 11.91
C THR A 509 -5.01 -18.86 12.41
N ASP A 510 -5.17 -18.93 13.74
CA ASP A 510 -6.05 -19.90 14.39
C ASP A 510 -7.42 -19.28 14.66
N ARG A 511 -8.49 -19.99 14.32
CA ARG A 511 -9.87 -19.49 14.45
C ARG A 511 -10.31 -19.30 15.92
N THR A 512 -9.58 -19.86 16.88
CA THR A 512 -9.87 -19.69 18.32
C THR A 512 -9.32 -18.40 18.91
N ASN A 513 -8.70 -17.53 18.10
CA ASN A 513 -8.28 -16.18 18.53
C ASN A 513 -9.46 -15.26 18.89
N GLY A 514 -10.72 -15.71 18.77
CA GLY A 514 -11.90 -14.96 19.21
C GLY A 514 -12.29 -13.78 18.30
N PHE A 515 -11.46 -13.48 17.30
CA PHE A 515 -11.76 -12.50 16.26
C PHE A 515 -12.61 -13.14 15.15
N ILE A 516 -13.87 -12.71 15.02
CA ILE A 516 -14.68 -13.01 13.84
C ILE A 516 -14.18 -12.09 12.74
N SER A 517 -13.64 -12.67 11.68
CA SER A 517 -13.02 -11.90 10.60
C SER A 517 -13.84 -11.94 9.32
N LEU A 518 -13.99 -10.81 8.65
CA LEU A 518 -14.48 -10.74 7.27
C LEU A 518 -13.39 -11.13 6.24
N ASN A 519 -12.19 -11.49 6.70
CA ASN A 519 -11.06 -11.86 5.86
C ASN A 519 -11.06 -13.38 5.54
N PRO A 520 -11.42 -13.80 4.32
CA PRO A 520 -11.40 -15.21 3.92
C PRO A 520 -10.01 -15.86 3.98
N TRP A 521 -8.92 -15.09 4.00
CA TRP A 521 -7.57 -15.62 4.19
C TRP A 521 -7.37 -16.20 5.59
N ALA A 522 -7.86 -15.50 6.62
CA ALA A 522 -7.78 -15.93 8.01
C ALA A 522 -8.87 -16.94 8.39
N GLU A 523 -10.03 -16.87 7.73
CA GLU A 523 -11.14 -17.79 7.97
C GLU A 523 -10.94 -19.17 7.34
N TYR A 524 -9.90 -19.46 6.57
CA TYR A 524 -9.79 -20.77 5.92
C TYR A 524 -9.64 -21.93 6.93
N LYS A 525 -10.23 -23.11 6.63
CA LYS A 525 -10.27 -24.23 7.58
C LYS A 525 -8.87 -24.74 7.92
N SER A 526 -8.06 -25.00 6.91
CA SER A 526 -6.67 -25.43 7.09
C SER A 526 -5.87 -25.23 5.81
N TYR A 527 -4.77 -24.50 5.92
CA TYR A 527 -3.75 -24.48 4.88
C TYR A 527 -2.82 -25.69 5.00
N SER A 528 -2.17 -26.03 3.90
CA SER A 528 -1.13 -27.06 3.86
C SER A 528 0.14 -26.63 4.61
N ASN A 529 0.97 -27.60 5.02
CA ASN A 529 2.24 -27.32 5.70
C ASN A 529 3.21 -26.53 4.81
N GLU A 530 3.10 -26.70 3.50
CA GLU A 530 3.86 -25.96 2.49
C GLU A 530 3.48 -24.48 2.51
N VAL A 531 2.19 -24.14 2.59
CA VAL A 531 1.73 -22.75 2.73
C VAL A 531 2.15 -22.18 4.09
N ILE A 532 1.99 -22.94 5.18
CA ILE A 532 2.42 -22.52 6.52
C ILE A 532 3.92 -22.18 6.52
N ASN A 533 4.75 -23.05 5.97
CA ASN A 533 6.20 -22.82 5.86
C ASN A 533 6.52 -21.62 4.95
N PHE A 534 5.82 -21.48 3.82
CA PHE A 534 5.96 -20.33 2.92
C PHE A 534 5.69 -19.00 3.63
N THR A 535 4.60 -18.92 4.39
CA THR A 535 4.23 -17.72 5.16
C THR A 535 5.26 -17.42 6.25
N HIS A 536 5.74 -18.44 6.98
CA HIS A 536 6.82 -18.24 7.95
C HIS A 536 8.10 -17.67 7.33
N LYS A 537 8.43 -18.02 6.08
CA LYS A 537 9.57 -17.45 5.35
C LYS A 537 9.31 -15.98 4.97
N ILE A 538 8.13 -15.65 4.45
CA ILE A 538 7.75 -14.26 4.14
C ILE A 538 7.80 -13.37 5.39
N LEU A 539 7.16 -13.80 6.48
CA LEU A 539 7.21 -13.10 7.76
C LEU A 539 8.66 -12.89 8.24
N SER A 540 9.56 -13.85 7.98
CA SER A 540 10.97 -13.73 8.34
C SER A 540 11.72 -12.71 7.47
N TYR A 541 11.48 -12.67 6.15
CA TYR A 541 12.10 -11.66 5.28
C TYR A 541 11.72 -10.23 5.68
N TRP A 542 10.42 -9.96 5.88
CA TRP A 542 9.93 -8.62 6.24
C TRP A 542 10.45 -8.18 7.62
N SER A 543 10.35 -9.06 8.61
CA SER A 543 10.81 -8.73 9.97
C SER A 543 12.33 -8.61 10.07
N ASN A 544 13.11 -9.43 9.35
CA ASN A 544 14.57 -9.28 9.30
C ASN A 544 14.99 -7.96 8.68
N PHE A 545 14.32 -7.55 7.60
CA PHE A 545 14.58 -6.26 6.98
C PHE A 545 14.32 -5.11 7.96
N ALA A 546 13.23 -5.16 8.74
CA ALA A 546 12.99 -4.18 9.80
C ALA A 546 14.04 -4.21 10.93
N LYS A 547 14.57 -5.40 11.26
CA LYS A 547 15.58 -5.59 12.32
C LYS A 547 17.00 -5.16 11.94
N LYS A 548 17.37 -5.38 10.67
CA LYS A 548 18.78 -5.43 10.20
C LYS A 548 19.04 -4.65 8.90
N SER A 549 18.00 -4.11 8.26
CA SER A 549 18.05 -3.61 6.87
C SER A 549 18.55 -4.66 5.86
N ASP A 550 18.30 -5.93 6.17
CA ASP A 550 18.64 -7.09 5.37
C ASP A 550 17.60 -8.19 5.62
N PRO A 551 16.91 -8.70 4.58
CA PRO A 551 15.87 -9.72 4.78
C PRO A 551 16.44 -11.11 5.12
N ASN A 552 17.75 -11.33 4.96
CA ASN A 552 18.37 -12.65 5.04
C ASN A 552 18.60 -13.15 6.47
N GLN A 553 18.57 -14.49 6.62
CA GLN A 553 19.06 -15.22 7.79
C GLN A 553 19.35 -16.69 7.41
N ASN A 554 20.02 -17.43 8.29
CA ASN A 554 20.22 -18.87 8.13
C ASN A 554 18.88 -19.61 7.98
N GLY A 555 18.80 -20.54 7.03
CA GLY A 555 17.60 -21.35 6.76
C GLY A 555 16.57 -20.70 5.83
N LEU A 556 16.76 -19.44 5.42
CA LEU A 556 16.01 -18.85 4.31
C LEU A 556 16.80 -19.02 3.00
N PRO A 557 16.12 -19.24 1.86
CA PRO A 557 16.73 -18.99 0.56
C PRO A 557 17.35 -17.59 0.53
N HIS A 558 18.56 -17.47 -0.03
CA HIS A 558 19.25 -16.19 -0.03
C HIS A 558 18.57 -15.23 -1.01
N TRP A 559 18.19 -14.05 -0.51
CA TRP A 559 17.69 -12.93 -1.30
C TRP A 559 18.85 -11.99 -1.60
N GLU A 560 19.38 -12.08 -2.82
CA GLU A 560 20.43 -11.17 -3.29
C GLU A 560 19.89 -9.74 -3.45
N VAL A 561 20.77 -8.76 -3.25
CA VAL A 561 20.47 -7.36 -3.57
C VAL A 561 20.19 -7.26 -5.07
N TYR A 562 19.19 -6.46 -5.45
CA TYR A 562 18.87 -6.15 -6.84
C TYR A 562 20.12 -5.66 -7.57
N ASP A 563 20.43 -6.30 -8.69
CA ASP A 563 21.62 -6.03 -9.47
C ASP A 563 21.29 -5.93 -10.97
N LEU A 564 21.96 -4.98 -11.63
CA LEU A 564 21.92 -4.79 -13.08
C LEU A 564 23.19 -5.40 -13.67
N THR A 565 23.20 -6.73 -13.84
CA THR A 565 24.33 -7.38 -14.52
C THR A 565 24.25 -7.20 -16.04
N TYR A 566 25.32 -6.64 -16.62
CA TYR A 566 25.47 -6.50 -18.07
C TYR A 566 26.07 -7.79 -18.63
N ASN A 567 25.29 -8.60 -19.35
CA ASN A 567 25.82 -9.80 -20.00
C ASN A 567 26.18 -9.47 -21.46
N MET A 568 27.48 -9.33 -21.74
CA MET A 568 28.00 -9.21 -23.11
C MET A 568 27.98 -10.57 -23.80
N THR A 569 26.85 -11.02 -24.34
CA THR A 569 26.86 -12.07 -25.36
C THR A 569 26.87 -11.42 -26.74
N MET A 570 28.08 -11.27 -27.30
CA MET A 570 28.28 -10.81 -28.68
C MET A 570 27.67 -11.82 -29.67
N HIS A 571 26.55 -11.47 -30.30
CA HIS A 571 26.16 -12.05 -31.59
C HIS A 571 26.03 -10.93 -32.65
N PRO A 572 26.72 -11.03 -33.81
CA PRO A 572 27.01 -9.85 -34.64
C PRO A 572 25.85 -9.26 -35.46
N LYS A 573 24.57 -9.60 -35.19
CA LYS A 573 23.46 -9.14 -36.03
C LYS A 573 22.16 -8.70 -35.33
N ARG A 574 22.10 -8.68 -33.99
CA ARG A 574 21.01 -8.03 -33.25
C ARG A 574 21.53 -7.52 -31.90
N SER A 575 21.81 -6.23 -31.83
CA SER A 575 22.14 -5.57 -30.56
C SER A 575 20.84 -5.30 -29.77
N SER A 576 20.26 -6.32 -29.14
CA SER A 576 19.36 -6.12 -28.00
C SER A 576 20.20 -6.16 -26.73
N HIS A 577 20.26 -5.04 -26.01
CA HIS A 577 21.00 -4.94 -24.76
C HIS A 577 20.19 -5.63 -23.67
N ASN A 578 20.42 -6.92 -23.43
CA ASN A 578 19.69 -7.68 -22.40
C ASN A 578 20.38 -7.50 -21.04
N LEU A 579 19.99 -6.43 -20.34
CA LEU A 579 20.29 -6.27 -18.91
C LEU A 579 19.58 -7.40 -18.13
N GLN A 580 20.35 -8.28 -17.49
CA GLN A 580 19.76 -9.31 -16.63
C GLN A 580 19.53 -8.73 -15.24
N LYS A 581 18.25 -8.49 -14.93
CA LYS A 581 17.78 -8.00 -13.64
C LYS A 581 17.49 -9.19 -12.74
N LYS A 582 18.17 -9.28 -11.60
CA LYS A 582 17.91 -10.34 -10.62
C LYS A 582 16.90 -9.90 -9.56
N TRP A 583 15.98 -10.78 -9.22
CA TRP A 583 14.95 -10.58 -8.20
C TRP A 583 14.52 -11.92 -7.59
N LEU A 584 13.87 -11.88 -6.42
CA LEU A 584 13.41 -13.07 -5.72
C LEU A 584 12.00 -13.46 -6.17
N LEU A 585 11.85 -14.66 -6.72
CA LEU A 585 10.53 -15.26 -6.91
C LEU A 585 10.02 -15.78 -5.57
N LEU A 586 8.87 -15.28 -5.14
CA LEU A 586 8.15 -15.79 -3.98
C LEU A 586 7.03 -16.71 -4.46
N LYS A 587 7.30 -18.01 -4.44
CA LYS A 587 6.35 -19.07 -4.80
C LYS A 587 6.48 -20.24 -3.83
N LYS A 588 5.36 -20.85 -3.44
CA LYS A 588 5.39 -22.00 -2.53
C LYS A 588 6.26 -23.11 -3.15
N ASN A 589 7.14 -23.66 -2.32
CA ASN A 589 8.13 -24.68 -2.68
C ASN A 589 9.22 -24.27 -3.71
N ASP A 590 9.21 -23.04 -4.22
CA ASP A 590 10.14 -22.57 -5.26
C ASP A 590 10.58 -21.11 -5.04
N ILE A 591 10.92 -20.77 -3.79
CA ILE A 591 11.55 -19.48 -3.50
C ILE A 591 12.98 -19.50 -4.01
N LYS A 592 13.28 -18.72 -5.05
CA LYS A 592 14.59 -18.67 -5.68
C LYS A 592 14.88 -17.29 -6.29
N MET A 593 16.17 -16.97 -6.40
CA MET A 593 16.60 -15.87 -7.25
C MET A 593 16.37 -16.26 -8.71
N THR A 594 15.84 -15.32 -9.49
CA THR A 594 15.62 -15.50 -10.92
C THR A 594 15.98 -14.22 -11.67
N ASN A 595 16.31 -14.40 -12.94
CA ASN A 595 16.53 -13.33 -13.92
C ASN A 595 15.50 -13.44 -15.07
N GLU A 596 14.41 -14.19 -14.84
CA GLU A 596 13.32 -14.30 -15.81
C GLU A 596 12.82 -12.92 -16.21
N ASN A 597 12.60 -12.79 -17.51
CA ASN A 597 12.56 -11.52 -18.23
C ASN A 597 11.21 -10.79 -18.10
N TYR A 598 10.60 -10.82 -16.92
CA TYR A 598 9.31 -10.16 -16.66
C TYR A 598 9.35 -8.66 -16.98
N GLY A 599 10.52 -8.02 -16.87
CA GLY A 599 10.74 -6.60 -17.17
C GLY A 599 11.14 -6.27 -18.61
N GLU A 600 11.33 -7.24 -19.53
CA GLU A 600 11.76 -6.96 -20.91
C GLU A 600 10.74 -6.08 -21.65
N HIS A 601 9.46 -6.19 -21.27
CA HIS A 601 8.37 -5.36 -21.78
C HIS A 601 8.37 -3.93 -21.26
N CYS A 602 9.08 -3.66 -20.16
CA CYS A 602 9.10 -2.34 -19.53
C CYS A 602 9.92 -1.30 -20.27
N SER A 603 10.77 -1.68 -21.23
CA SER A 603 11.43 -0.70 -22.10
C SER A 603 10.42 0.13 -22.90
N PHE A 604 9.31 -0.49 -23.31
CA PHE A 604 8.19 0.19 -23.97
C PHE A 604 7.54 1.25 -23.06
N TRP A 605 7.31 0.91 -21.79
CA TRP A 605 6.63 1.80 -20.85
C TRP A 605 7.55 2.85 -20.22
N ASN A 606 8.83 2.57 -20.05
CA ASN A 606 9.74 3.46 -19.34
C ASN A 606 10.47 4.45 -20.27
N ASP A 607 10.59 4.15 -21.58
CA ASP A 607 11.19 5.05 -22.57
C ASP A 607 10.15 5.75 -23.45
N ARG A 608 9.23 6.49 -22.81
CA ARG A 608 8.10 7.15 -23.50
C ARG A 608 8.53 8.31 -24.39
N SER A 609 9.68 8.90 -24.10
CA SER A 609 10.27 10.02 -24.84
C SER A 609 10.42 9.68 -26.34
N ARG A 610 10.69 8.40 -26.67
CA ARG A 610 10.81 7.94 -28.06
C ARG A 610 9.52 8.08 -28.84
N TYR A 611 8.38 7.86 -28.20
CA TYR A 611 7.07 7.83 -28.83
C TYR A 611 6.36 9.20 -28.83
N LEU A 612 6.89 10.16 -28.07
CA LEU A 612 6.36 11.51 -27.93
C LEU A 612 7.01 12.54 -28.87
N ARG A 613 8.09 12.17 -29.58
CA ARG A 613 8.80 13.06 -30.52
C ARG A 613 7.92 13.59 -31.67
N ASP A 614 6.84 12.88 -32.02
CA ASP A 614 5.88 13.27 -33.06
C ASP A 614 4.75 14.20 -32.58
N VAL A 615 4.65 14.49 -31.27
CA VAL A 615 3.57 15.32 -30.69
C VAL A 615 3.96 16.80 -30.59
N ARG A 616 4.94 17.29 -31.38
CA ARG A 616 5.19 18.74 -31.46
C ARG A 616 3.95 19.42 -32.06
N PRO A 617 3.28 20.34 -31.35
CA PRO A 617 2.20 21.10 -31.94
C PRO A 617 2.78 21.96 -33.09
N ARG A 618 2.17 21.89 -34.28
CA ARG A 618 2.45 22.86 -35.37
C ARG A 618 2.06 24.31 -35.00
N TYR A 619 1.63 24.58 -33.76
CA TYR A 619 1.20 25.89 -33.28
C TYR A 619 2.27 26.70 -32.53
N LEU A 620 3.52 26.23 -32.44
CA LEU A 620 4.63 26.98 -31.84
C LEU A 620 5.73 27.37 -32.84
N GLN A 621 5.38 27.65 -34.10
CA GLN A 621 6.33 28.15 -35.11
C GLN A 621 6.44 29.67 -35.20
N THR A 622 5.78 30.45 -34.34
CA THR A 622 5.84 31.91 -34.38
C THR A 622 6.07 32.56 -33.02
N THR A 623 7.12 32.15 -32.29
CA THR A 623 7.86 33.09 -31.46
C THR A 623 9.34 32.72 -31.43
N LYS A 624 10.16 33.75 -31.61
CA LYS A 624 11.57 33.72 -31.96
C LYS A 624 12.43 32.89 -31.00
N ARG A 625 13.41 32.21 -31.59
CA ARG A 625 14.67 31.75 -30.98
C ARG A 625 15.13 32.69 -29.86
N TYR A 626 15.17 32.18 -28.63
CA TYR A 626 16.23 32.51 -27.70
C TYR A 626 16.74 31.23 -27.02
N SER A 627 18.04 31.26 -26.79
CA SER A 627 18.98 30.18 -26.55
C SER A 627 18.79 29.45 -25.22
N LEU A 628 19.09 28.15 -25.26
CA LEU A 628 19.71 27.40 -24.17
C LEU A 628 20.80 28.22 -23.47
N VAL A 629 20.76 28.36 -22.13
CA VAL A 629 21.89 28.32 -21.16
C VAL A 629 21.27 28.48 -19.75
N GLN A 630 21.57 27.51 -18.85
CA GLN A 630 21.49 27.54 -17.36
C GLN A 630 20.19 28.07 -16.71
N TYR A 631 19.42 27.28 -15.96
CA TYR A 631 19.73 26.60 -14.70
C TYR A 631 18.78 25.42 -14.45
#